data_AF-A0A6S7JFF9-F1
#
_entry.id   AF-A0A6S7JFF9-F1
#
_cell.length_a   1.000
_cell.length_b   1.000
_cell.length_c   1.000
_cell.angle_alpha   90.00
_cell.angle_beta   90.00
_cell.angle_gamma   90.00
#
_symmetry.space_group_name_H-M   'P 1'
#
loop_
_entity.id
_entity.type
_entity.pdbx_description
1 polymer ?
#
loop_
_entity_poly.entity_id
_entity_poly.type
_entity_poly.pdbx_seq_one_letter_code
_entity_poly.pdbx_strand_id
1 'polypeptide(L)'
;MNMSVKSNTGSENITTLADFCIKSSSNNNCMVVSPLQYWQNNETKLNKCISVVTNEQCSPSDAAYNYQVAAWGDHFQACTNNPYLTDDITELHLSCLSSYGDPVYPSQVLGGYDRKKYIDASLLFVTFAIKKHPNEIEIKKAKAWQEKFVEYVKNYDDQDLQLAYTSIDLPVRSLDTNIEY
;
A
#
# COMPACT_ATOMS: atom_id res chain seq x y z
N MET A 1 1.27 5.06 7.75
CA MET A 1 2.40 5.99 7.97
C MET A 1 1.85 7.41 8.09
N ASN A 2 1.82 7.98 9.29
CA ASN A 2 1.37 9.36 9.52
C ASN A 2 2.59 10.25 9.72
N MET A 3 3.15 10.77 8.62
CA MET A 3 4.31 11.65 8.64
C MET A 3 3.90 13.11 8.44
N SER A 4 4.36 13.96 9.35
CA SER A 4 4.06 15.39 9.40
C SER A 4 5.36 16.19 9.48
N VAL A 5 5.51 17.20 8.64
CA VAL A 5 6.72 18.03 8.55
C VAL A 5 6.35 19.48 8.86
N LYS A 6 7.06 20.12 9.79
CA LYS A 6 6.91 21.56 10.02
C LYS A 6 7.62 22.32 8.90
N SER A 7 6.91 23.20 8.20
CA SER A 7 7.54 24.05 7.19
C SER A 7 8.28 25.23 7.84
N ASN A 8 9.50 25.51 7.40
CA ASN A 8 10.28 26.68 7.83
C ASN A 8 9.83 28.00 7.13
N THR A 9 8.80 27.96 6.28
CA THR A 9 8.30 29.11 5.53
C THR A 9 7.31 29.94 6.37
N GLY A 10 7.80 30.70 7.35
CA GLY A 10 7.15 31.88 7.97
C GLY A 10 5.77 31.71 8.63
N SER A 11 5.17 30.53 8.54
CA SER A 11 3.91 30.12 9.15
C SER A 11 4.16 28.70 9.63
N GLU A 12 3.85 28.41 10.90
CA GLU A 12 3.97 27.09 11.52
C GLU A 12 2.97 26.08 10.94
N ASN A 13 2.88 25.98 9.62
CA ASN A 13 1.97 25.08 8.94
C ASN A 13 2.62 23.69 8.86
N ILE A 14 2.02 22.75 9.60
CA ILE A 14 2.31 21.32 9.50
C ILE A 14 1.89 20.87 8.10
N THR A 15 2.84 20.28 7.37
CA THR A 15 2.65 19.73 6.02
C THR A 15 2.58 18.21 6.13
N THR A 16 1.55 17.62 5.53
CA THR A 16 1.28 16.18 5.50
C THR A 16 1.08 15.71 4.06
N LEU A 17 1.12 14.39 3.83
CA LEU A 17 0.82 13.81 2.52
C LEU A 17 -0.53 14.29 1.95
N ALA A 18 -1.53 14.49 2.81
CA ALA A 18 -2.87 14.89 2.41
C ALA A 18 -2.95 16.28 1.76
N ASP A 19 -1.94 17.12 1.93
CA ASP A 19 -1.90 18.47 1.37
C ASP A 19 -1.59 18.46 -0.13
N PHE A 20 -0.85 17.45 -0.61
CA PHE A 20 -0.36 17.40 -1.99
C PHE A 20 -0.57 16.07 -2.71
N CYS A 21 -1.10 15.03 -2.05
CA CYS A 21 -1.46 13.79 -2.73
C CYS A 21 -2.54 14.03 -3.81
N ILE A 22 -2.52 13.22 -4.87
CA ILE A 22 -3.67 13.08 -5.75
C ILE A 22 -4.78 12.42 -4.95
N LYS A 23 -5.97 13.02 -4.95
CA LYS A 23 -7.14 12.54 -4.21
C LYS A 23 -8.17 12.00 -5.18
N SER A 24 -8.84 10.92 -4.80
CA SER A 24 -10.00 10.45 -5.54
C SER A 24 -11.13 11.48 -5.44
N SER A 25 -11.81 11.69 -6.57
CA SER A 25 -12.95 12.61 -6.65
C SER A 25 -14.18 12.11 -5.90
N SER A 26 -14.28 10.81 -5.63
CA SER A 26 -15.45 10.21 -4.98
C SER A 26 -15.43 10.33 -3.46
N ASN A 27 -14.25 10.26 -2.84
CA ASN A 27 -14.13 10.16 -1.38
C ASN A 27 -12.97 10.96 -0.77
N ASN A 28 -12.25 11.77 -1.55
CA ASN A 28 -11.12 12.59 -1.12
C ASN A 28 -9.93 11.82 -0.48
N ASN A 29 -9.90 10.50 -0.57
CA ASN A 29 -8.77 9.71 -0.08
C ASN A 29 -7.56 9.89 -0.99
N CYS A 30 -6.36 9.94 -0.41
CA CYS A 30 -5.12 9.97 -1.16
C CYS A 30 -4.92 8.66 -1.95
N MET A 31 -4.50 8.79 -3.20
CA MET A 31 -4.12 7.68 -4.06
C MET A 31 -2.75 7.15 -3.63
N VAL A 32 -2.76 6.16 -2.75
CA VAL A 32 -1.59 5.37 -2.35
C VAL A 32 -1.75 3.99 -2.99
N VAL A 33 -0.98 3.70 -4.03
CA VAL A 33 -1.08 2.45 -4.79
C VAL A 33 -0.16 1.42 -4.13
N SER A 34 -0.73 0.38 -3.53
CA SER A 34 0.01 -0.66 -2.80
C SER A 34 -0.78 -1.98 -2.74
N PRO A 35 -0.14 -3.12 -2.43
CA PRO A 35 -0.86 -4.39 -2.25
C PRO A 35 -1.90 -4.33 -1.12
N LEU A 36 -1.63 -3.53 -0.08
CA LEU A 36 -2.53 -3.37 1.07
C LEU A 36 -3.87 -2.70 0.71
N GLN A 37 -3.96 -2.10 -0.49
CA GLN A 37 -5.22 -1.56 -0.99
C GLN A 37 -6.26 -2.63 -1.34
N TYR A 38 -5.86 -3.89 -1.55
CA TYR A 38 -6.84 -4.98 -1.65
C TYR A 38 -7.71 -5.08 -0.38
N TRP A 39 -7.16 -4.72 0.77
CA TRP A 39 -7.90 -4.60 2.03
C TRP A 39 -8.19 -3.14 2.43
N GLN A 40 -8.15 -2.22 1.47
CA GLN A 40 -8.38 -0.78 1.67
C GLN A 40 -7.51 -0.17 2.79
N ASN A 41 -6.28 -0.69 2.98
CA ASN A 41 -5.39 -0.37 4.10
C ASN A 41 -6.04 -0.55 5.49
N ASN A 42 -6.91 -1.54 5.65
CA ASN A 42 -7.61 -1.84 6.89
C ASN A 42 -7.14 -3.19 7.46
N GLU A 43 -6.52 -3.14 8.64
CA GLU A 43 -5.97 -4.32 9.32
C GLU A 43 -7.05 -5.35 9.69
N THR A 44 -8.25 -4.91 10.09
CA THR A 44 -9.35 -5.82 10.39
C THR A 44 -9.81 -6.60 9.16
N LYS A 45 -9.80 -5.97 7.98
CA LYS A 45 -10.09 -6.66 6.72
C LYS A 45 -8.97 -7.62 6.33
N LEU A 46 -7.72 -7.22 6.50
CA LEU A 46 -6.56 -8.08 6.24
C LEU A 46 -6.56 -9.33 7.12
N ASN A 47 -6.90 -9.17 8.40
CA ASN A 47 -6.94 -10.27 9.38
C ASN A 47 -8.29 -11.00 9.42
N LYS A 48 -9.22 -10.69 8.50
CA LYS A 48 -10.51 -11.39 8.39
C LYS A 48 -10.26 -12.81 7.87
N CYS A 49 -10.86 -13.80 8.53
CA CYS A 49 -10.95 -15.15 8.01
C CYS A 49 -12.21 -15.84 8.53
N ILE A 50 -12.71 -16.84 7.80
CA ILE A 50 -13.92 -17.60 8.14
C ILE A 50 -13.53 -19.01 8.56
N SER A 51 -13.97 -19.46 9.73
CA SER A 51 -13.71 -20.82 10.24
C SER A 51 -14.53 -21.87 9.50
N VAL A 52 -13.90 -23.01 9.19
CA VAL A 52 -14.57 -24.19 8.62
C VAL A 52 -15.58 -24.80 9.61
N VAL A 53 -15.36 -24.63 10.91
CA VAL A 53 -16.17 -25.27 11.96
C VAL A 53 -17.42 -24.45 12.28
N THR A 54 -17.26 -23.14 12.47
CA THR A 54 -18.35 -22.27 12.94
C THR A 54 -19.01 -21.48 11.83
N ASN A 55 -18.37 -21.35 10.66
CA ASN A 55 -18.76 -20.42 9.60
C ASN A 55 -18.79 -18.94 10.05
N GLU A 56 -17.98 -18.60 11.06
CA GLU A 56 -17.84 -17.26 11.62
C GLU A 56 -16.36 -16.81 11.58
N GLN A 57 -16.09 -15.57 12.04
CA GLN A 57 -14.71 -15.08 12.17
C GLN A 57 -13.84 -16.07 12.94
N CYS A 58 -12.66 -16.38 12.41
CA CYS A 58 -11.74 -17.31 13.05
C CYS A 58 -11.38 -16.90 14.47
N SER A 59 -11.35 -17.89 15.35
CA SER A 59 -10.60 -17.84 16.59
C SER A 59 -9.09 -17.99 16.34
N PRO A 60 -8.22 -17.63 17.30
CA PRO A 60 -6.78 -17.89 17.19
C PRO A 60 -6.45 -19.37 16.93
N SER A 61 -7.25 -20.30 17.45
CA SER A 61 -7.10 -21.73 17.19
C SER A 61 -7.42 -22.11 15.74
N ASP A 62 -8.46 -21.54 15.14
CA ASP A 62 -8.78 -21.81 13.73
C ASP A 62 -7.64 -21.41 12.81
N ALA A 63 -6.99 -20.27 13.11
CA ALA A 63 -5.83 -19.80 12.35
C ALA A 63 -4.58 -20.67 12.55
N ALA A 64 -4.33 -21.15 13.78
CA ALA A 64 -3.16 -21.98 14.07
C ALA A 64 -3.21 -23.36 13.39
N TYR A 65 -4.41 -23.91 13.19
CA TYR A 65 -4.60 -25.24 12.60
C TYR A 65 -5.05 -25.21 11.13
N ASN A 66 -5.05 -24.05 10.47
CA ASN A 66 -5.51 -23.84 9.10
C ASN A 66 -6.95 -24.32 8.85
N TYR A 67 -7.84 -24.19 9.83
CA TYR A 67 -9.27 -24.49 9.68
C TYR A 67 -10.04 -23.28 9.13
N GLN A 68 -9.58 -22.74 8.00
CA GLN A 68 -10.14 -21.54 7.37
C GLN A 68 -10.79 -21.92 6.03
N VAL A 69 -12.02 -21.46 5.81
CA VAL A 69 -12.72 -21.59 4.51
C VAL A 69 -12.23 -20.51 3.55
N ALA A 70 -11.93 -19.34 4.08
CA ALA A 70 -11.35 -18.23 3.35
C ALA A 70 -10.53 -17.35 4.30
N ALA A 71 -9.38 -16.88 3.84
CA ALA A 71 -8.50 -15.95 4.53
C ALA A 71 -7.85 -14.96 3.54
N TRP A 72 -6.87 -14.19 4.01
CA TRP A 72 -6.23 -13.14 3.21
C TRP A 72 -5.70 -13.67 1.86
N GLY A 73 -5.14 -14.88 1.82
CA GLY A 73 -4.58 -15.47 0.62
C GLY A 73 -5.62 -15.68 -0.49
N ASP A 74 -6.82 -16.12 -0.13
CA ASP A 74 -7.93 -16.34 -1.06
C ASP A 74 -8.44 -15.02 -1.62
N HIS A 75 -8.62 -14.01 -0.75
CA HIS A 75 -8.99 -12.67 -1.16
C HIS A 75 -7.96 -12.06 -2.12
N PHE A 76 -6.68 -12.17 -1.78
CA PHE A 76 -5.58 -11.70 -2.62
C PHE A 76 -5.60 -12.35 -4.00
N GLN A 77 -5.81 -13.68 -4.08
CA GLN A 77 -5.94 -14.38 -5.35
C GLN A 77 -7.20 -13.93 -6.13
N ALA A 78 -8.34 -13.74 -5.46
CA ALA A 78 -9.55 -13.25 -6.10
C ALA A 78 -9.35 -11.85 -6.72
N CYS A 79 -8.79 -10.91 -5.96
CA CYS A 79 -8.57 -9.54 -6.42
C CYS A 79 -7.49 -9.42 -7.49
N THR A 80 -6.43 -10.22 -7.40
CA THR A 80 -5.38 -10.20 -8.43
C THR A 80 -5.83 -10.84 -9.74
N ASN A 81 -6.83 -11.74 -9.70
CA ASN A 81 -7.46 -12.29 -10.89
C ASN A 81 -8.52 -11.35 -11.49
N ASN A 82 -9.29 -10.65 -10.65
CA ASN A 82 -10.27 -9.66 -11.08
C ASN A 82 -10.33 -8.44 -10.12
N PRO A 83 -9.64 -7.34 -10.43
CA PRO A 83 -9.52 -6.20 -9.52
C PRO A 83 -10.78 -5.32 -9.45
N TYR A 84 -11.83 -5.63 -10.23
CA TYR A 84 -13.08 -4.87 -10.27
C TYR A 84 -14.17 -5.42 -9.34
N LEU A 85 -13.89 -6.50 -8.63
CA LEU A 85 -14.87 -7.11 -7.72
C LEU A 85 -15.19 -6.13 -6.58
N THR A 86 -16.44 -5.65 -6.54
CA THR A 86 -16.94 -4.87 -5.40
C THR A 86 -17.23 -5.74 -4.19
N ASP A 87 -17.43 -7.03 -4.45
CA ASP A 87 -17.66 -8.12 -3.51
C ASP A 87 -16.96 -9.34 -4.13
N ASP A 88 -15.97 -9.90 -3.44
CA ASP A 88 -15.21 -11.04 -3.95
C ASP A 88 -16.03 -12.34 -3.93
N ILE A 89 -15.50 -13.39 -4.57
CA ILE A 89 -16.16 -14.69 -4.71
C ILE A 89 -15.91 -15.64 -3.54
N THR A 90 -15.19 -15.20 -2.51
CA THR A 90 -14.82 -15.98 -1.33
C THR A 90 -15.84 -15.75 -0.22
N GLU A 91 -15.80 -16.55 0.84
CA GLU A 91 -16.62 -16.35 2.04
C GLU A 91 -16.29 -15.04 2.81
N LEU A 92 -15.23 -14.32 2.40
CA LEU A 92 -14.88 -13.04 3.00
C LEU A 92 -15.76 -11.90 2.53
N HIS A 93 -16.32 -11.96 1.33
CA HIS A 93 -17.16 -10.90 0.76
C HIS A 93 -16.52 -9.50 0.89
N LEU A 94 -15.22 -9.40 0.59
CA LEU A 94 -14.48 -8.14 0.65
C LEU A 94 -14.41 -7.50 -0.74
N SER A 95 -14.38 -6.17 -0.77
CA SER A 95 -14.14 -5.44 -2.01
C SER A 95 -12.68 -5.52 -2.42
N CYS A 96 -12.42 -5.65 -3.71
CA CYS A 96 -11.08 -5.52 -4.30
C CYS A 96 -10.74 -4.08 -4.70
N LEU A 97 -11.70 -3.16 -4.62
CA LEU A 97 -11.46 -1.75 -4.90
C LEU A 97 -10.61 -1.14 -3.78
N SER A 98 -9.65 -0.30 -4.14
CA SER A 98 -8.85 0.45 -3.18
C SER A 98 -9.71 1.34 -2.28
N SER A 99 -9.11 1.85 -1.19
CA SER A 99 -9.76 2.85 -0.35
C SER A 99 -10.11 4.14 -1.11
N TYR A 100 -9.46 4.43 -2.23
CA TYR A 100 -9.74 5.57 -3.10
C TYR A 100 -10.74 5.22 -4.22
N GLY A 101 -11.30 4.01 -4.23
CA GLY A 101 -12.44 3.60 -5.06
C GLY A 101 -12.09 3.00 -6.42
N ASP A 102 -10.81 3.00 -6.80
CA ASP A 102 -10.38 2.44 -8.08
C ASP A 102 -9.83 1.00 -7.92
N PRO A 103 -9.88 0.19 -9.00
CA PRO A 103 -9.20 -1.10 -9.07
C PRO A 103 -7.68 -0.98 -8.88
N VAL A 104 -7.08 -1.98 -8.23
CA VAL A 104 -5.63 -2.10 -8.06
C VAL A 104 -5.11 -3.22 -8.94
N TYR A 105 -4.38 -2.85 -10.00
CA TYR A 105 -3.83 -3.86 -10.91
C TYR A 105 -2.60 -4.53 -10.30
N PRO A 106 -2.48 -5.86 -10.36
CA PRO A 106 -1.34 -6.59 -9.78
C PRO A 106 0.01 -6.08 -10.28
N SER A 107 0.11 -5.74 -11.58
CA SER A 107 1.33 -5.22 -12.19
C SER A 107 1.77 -3.86 -11.68
N GLN A 108 0.90 -3.12 -10.97
CA GLN A 108 1.25 -1.84 -10.34
C GLN A 108 1.83 -2.01 -8.94
N VAL A 109 1.54 -3.13 -8.28
CA VAL A 109 1.80 -3.31 -6.85
C VAL A 109 2.67 -4.53 -6.53
N LEU A 110 2.90 -5.43 -7.49
CA LEU A 110 3.69 -6.64 -7.34
C LEU A 110 4.75 -6.75 -8.44
N GLY A 111 5.86 -7.42 -8.14
CA GLY A 111 6.90 -7.81 -9.08
C GLY A 111 7.56 -9.14 -8.72
N GLY A 112 8.38 -9.68 -9.62
CA GLY A 112 9.17 -10.88 -9.37
C GLY A 112 8.40 -12.21 -9.36
N TYR A 113 7.24 -12.27 -10.03
CA TYR A 113 6.41 -13.47 -10.17
C TYR A 113 6.42 -14.03 -11.61
N ASP A 114 6.08 -15.32 -11.79
CA ASP A 114 5.87 -15.94 -13.11
C ASP A 114 4.44 -15.68 -13.62
N ARG A 115 4.30 -14.97 -14.74
CA ARG A 115 3.04 -14.74 -15.47
C ARG A 115 1.91 -14.19 -14.60
N LYS A 116 0.97 -15.04 -14.17
CA LYS A 116 -0.19 -14.66 -13.33
C LYS A 116 -0.12 -15.27 -11.93
N LYS A 117 1.01 -15.85 -11.53
CA LYS A 117 1.21 -16.41 -10.20
C LYS A 117 1.58 -15.31 -9.20
N TYR A 118 0.66 -14.36 -9.00
CA TYR A 118 0.91 -13.18 -8.19
C TYR A 118 1.23 -13.48 -6.73
N ILE A 119 0.81 -14.64 -6.21
CA ILE A 119 1.13 -15.11 -4.86
C ILE A 119 2.63 -15.42 -4.68
N ASP A 120 3.34 -15.68 -5.77
CA ASP A 120 4.78 -15.94 -5.78
C ASP A 120 5.61 -14.64 -5.92
N ALA A 121 4.99 -13.46 -5.80
CA ALA A 121 5.67 -12.19 -5.96
C ALA A 121 6.76 -11.99 -4.90
N SER A 122 7.97 -11.65 -5.34
CA SER A 122 9.12 -11.34 -4.47
C SER A 122 9.37 -9.84 -4.27
N LEU A 123 8.62 -8.98 -4.97
CA LEU A 123 8.71 -7.53 -4.86
C LEU A 123 7.33 -6.93 -4.64
N LEU A 124 7.24 -5.98 -3.70
CA LEU A 124 6.04 -5.19 -3.43
C LEU A 124 6.32 -3.72 -3.78
N PHE A 125 5.43 -3.10 -4.54
CA PHE A 125 5.53 -1.68 -4.89
C PHE A 125 4.53 -0.86 -4.08
N VAL A 126 5.02 0.20 -3.44
CA VAL A 126 4.20 1.22 -2.75
C VAL A 126 4.45 2.57 -3.41
N THR A 127 3.43 3.12 -4.06
CA THR A 127 3.52 4.39 -4.78
C THR A 127 2.61 5.43 -4.15
N PHE A 128 3.19 6.54 -3.73
CA PHE A 128 2.45 7.71 -3.25
C PHE A 128 2.25 8.69 -4.41
N ALA A 129 1.04 8.80 -4.94
CA ALA A 129 0.76 9.71 -6.05
C ALA A 129 0.63 11.15 -5.55
N ILE A 130 1.50 12.03 -6.03
CA ILE A 130 1.52 13.46 -5.67
C ILE A 130 1.10 14.33 -6.85
N LYS A 131 0.42 15.44 -6.57
CA LYS A 131 -0.01 16.41 -7.58
C LYS A 131 1.19 17.18 -8.12
N LYS A 132 1.09 17.61 -9.37
CA LYS A 132 1.97 18.65 -9.89
C LYS A 132 1.60 19.99 -9.25
N HIS A 133 2.58 20.65 -8.63
CA HIS A 133 2.37 21.93 -7.95
C HIS A 133 2.53 23.12 -8.91
N PRO A 134 1.59 24.09 -8.88
CA PRO A 134 1.62 25.24 -9.78
C PRO A 134 2.53 26.38 -9.30
N ASN A 135 2.94 26.42 -8.03
CA ASN A 135 3.72 27.52 -7.46
C ASN A 135 4.93 27.04 -6.62
N GLU A 136 5.94 27.90 -6.49
CA GLU A 136 7.19 27.59 -5.79
C GLU A 136 7.00 27.25 -4.30
N ILE A 137 6.00 27.85 -3.63
CA ILE A 137 5.76 27.62 -2.20
C ILE A 137 5.28 26.18 -1.99
N GLU A 138 4.34 25.71 -2.80
CA GLU A 138 3.84 24.35 -2.75
C GLU A 138 4.92 23.33 -3.16
N ILE A 139 5.72 23.64 -4.19
CA ILE A 139 6.88 22.81 -4.57
C ILE A 139 7.83 22.66 -3.38
N LYS A 140 8.17 23.75 -2.68
CA LYS A 140 9.05 23.71 -1.50
C LYS A 140 8.45 22.89 -0.36
N LYS A 141 7.14 22.98 -0.11
CA LYS A 141 6.44 22.18 0.91
C LYS A 141 6.46 20.68 0.57
N ALA A 142 6.13 20.33 -0.67
CA ALA A 142 6.16 18.94 -1.12
C ALA A 142 7.58 18.36 -1.06
N LYS A 143 8.59 19.12 -1.49
CA LYS A 143 9.99 18.72 -1.40
C LYS A 143 10.45 18.51 0.05
N ALA A 144 10.10 19.42 0.97
CA ALA A 144 10.42 19.25 2.39
C ALA A 144 9.81 17.97 2.98
N TRP A 145 8.59 17.62 2.56
CA TRP A 145 7.98 16.35 2.95
C TRP A 145 8.70 15.15 2.34
N GLN A 146 9.03 15.19 1.04
CA GLN A 146 9.74 14.11 0.35
C GLN A 146 11.13 13.86 0.95
N GLU A 147 11.86 14.91 1.34
CA GLU A 147 13.16 14.79 2.01
C GLU A 147 13.03 14.04 3.34
N LYS A 148 11.99 14.34 4.13
CA LYS A 148 11.69 13.63 5.37
C LYS A 148 11.20 12.20 5.14
N PHE A 149 10.45 11.97 4.07
CA PHE A 149 10.02 10.62 3.69
C PHE A 149 11.24 9.75 3.35
N VAL A 150 12.15 10.28 2.52
CA VAL A 150 13.38 9.59 2.15
C VAL A 150 14.27 9.35 3.37
N GLU A 151 14.41 10.33 4.25
CA GLU A 151 15.15 10.16 5.52
C GLU A 151 14.53 9.06 6.39
N TYR A 152 13.21 9.04 6.52
CA TYR A 152 12.49 8.00 7.27
C TYR A 152 12.73 6.61 6.67
N VAL A 153 12.52 6.44 5.36
CA VAL A 153 12.67 5.15 4.69
C VAL A 153 14.12 4.68 4.70
N LYS A 154 15.08 5.59 4.54
CA LYS A 154 16.51 5.27 4.60
C LYS A 154 16.95 4.73 5.95
N ASN A 155 16.34 5.23 7.03
CA ASN A 155 16.66 4.84 8.40
C ASN A 155 15.69 3.76 8.92
N TYR A 156 14.79 3.25 8.08
CA TYR A 156 13.91 2.15 8.42
C TYR A 156 14.72 0.86 8.33
N ASP A 157 14.99 0.27 9.48
CA ASP A 157 15.75 -0.98 9.63
C ASP A 157 14.79 -2.05 10.13
N ASP A 158 14.64 -3.10 9.33
CA ASP A 158 13.78 -4.24 9.60
C ASP A 158 14.48 -5.49 9.05
N GLN A 159 14.53 -6.56 9.86
CA GLN A 159 15.29 -7.76 9.50
C GLN A 159 14.64 -8.55 8.35
N ASP A 160 13.35 -8.34 8.12
CA ASP A 160 12.54 -9.08 7.15
C ASP A 160 12.30 -8.27 5.86
N LEU A 161 12.58 -6.97 5.85
CA LEU A 161 12.29 -6.08 4.72
C LEU A 161 13.51 -5.35 4.18
N GLN A 162 13.85 -5.61 2.91
CA GLN A 162 14.80 -4.82 2.15
C GLN A 162 14.07 -3.74 1.33
N LEU A 163 14.47 -2.48 1.50
CA LEU A 163 13.78 -1.35 0.88
C LEU A 163 14.59 -0.72 -0.26
N ALA A 164 13.95 -0.57 -1.42
CA ALA A 164 14.35 0.35 -2.47
C ALA A 164 13.39 1.54 -2.48
N TYR A 165 13.89 2.75 -2.71
CA TYR A 165 13.04 3.94 -2.77
C TYR A 165 13.52 4.96 -3.80
N THR A 166 12.58 5.74 -4.31
CA THR A 166 12.82 6.86 -5.22
C THR A 166 11.83 7.98 -4.95
N SER A 167 12.21 9.20 -5.29
CA SER A 167 11.35 10.39 -5.24
C SER A 167 11.61 11.25 -6.47
N ILE A 168 10.56 11.85 -7.01
CA ILE A 168 10.59 12.51 -8.33
C ILE A 168 11.56 13.72 -8.39
N ASP A 169 11.83 14.34 -7.24
CA ASP A 169 12.67 15.55 -7.11
C ASP A 169 14.02 15.27 -6.42
N LEU A 170 14.32 14.01 -6.09
CA LEU A 170 15.56 13.61 -5.42
C LEU A 170 16.32 12.60 -6.30
N PRO A 171 17.66 12.65 -6.31
CA PRO A 171 18.45 11.70 -7.07
C PRO A 171 18.13 10.26 -6.64
N VAL A 172 17.84 9.40 -7.62
CA VAL A 172 17.61 7.96 -7.42
C VAL A 172 18.86 7.35 -6.80
N ARG A 173 18.75 6.73 -5.63
CA ARG A 173 19.76 5.79 -5.17
C ARG A 173 19.28 4.40 -5.57
N SER A 174 20.01 3.78 -6.50
CA SER A 174 19.77 2.38 -6.85
C SER A 174 19.88 1.52 -5.59
N LEU A 175 19.10 0.43 -5.55
CA LEU A 175 19.43 -0.72 -4.70
C LEU A 175 20.95 -0.92 -4.76
N ASP A 176 21.62 -0.96 -3.61
CA ASP A 176 22.97 -1.51 -3.57
C ASP A 176 22.82 -2.95 -4.08
N THR A 177 23.17 -3.18 -5.35
CA THR A 177 23.02 -4.46 -6.02
C THR A 177 24.06 -5.42 -5.47
N ASN A 178 23.81 -5.93 -4.27
CA ASN A 178 24.35 -7.18 -3.74
C ASN A 178 23.24 -8.22 -3.67
N ILE A 179 22.37 -8.23 -4.68
CA ILE A 179 21.50 -9.39 -4.93
C ILE A 179 22.36 -10.35 -5.74
N GLU A 180 23.08 -11.23 -5.03
CA GLU A 180 23.74 -12.38 -5.65
C GLU A 180 22.64 -13.32 -6.19
N TYR A 181 22.75 -13.66 -7.48
CA TYR A 181 21.92 -14.66 -8.15
C TYR A 181 22.46 -16.08 -7.90
#